data_AF-A0A5D2SGX2-F1
#
_entry.id   AF-A0A5D2SGX2-F1
#
_cell.length_a   1.000
_cell.length_b   1.000
_cell.length_c   1.000
_cell.angle_alpha   90.00
_cell.angle_beta   90.00
_cell.angle_gamma   90.00
#
_symmetry.space_group_name_H-M   'P 1'
#
loop_
_entity.id
_entity.type
_entity.pdbx_description
1 polymer ?
#
loop_
_entity_poly.entity_id
_entity_poly.type
_entity_poly.pdbx_seq_one_letter_code
_entity_poly.pdbx_strand_id
1 'polypeptide(L)'
;MKREDTVRNGHFLADRRWLFPIVIAGLIAGAIVTSSFIKAADYSLLCSVANTMPPQGVGNGSATPIQLQAIIHYATSRITPQQNFREISVTFDVLKKRSPCNFLVFGLGYDSMMWTSLNPNGNTIFLEEDPKWVQTVLKDAPVLHAHPVKYRTQLKEADALLSHYRSEPSCFPSEAYLRGNDKCKLALTGFPDEFYDTEWDLIMIDAPRGYFPEAPGRMAAIFSAAIMARNRKGSGVTHVFLHDVDRRVEKVFAEEFLCRKYLVKSVGRLWHFEIPSAANMSSHGGDQFC
;
A
#
# COMPACT_ATOMS: atom_id res chain seq x y z
N MET A 1 73.62 -80.12 -9.44
CA MET A 1 72.71 -80.09 -8.28
C MET A 1 72.97 -78.80 -7.51
N LYS A 2 72.22 -77.73 -7.83
CA LYS A 2 72.21 -76.44 -7.11
C LYS A 2 70.75 -76.05 -6.96
N ARG A 3 70.35 -75.75 -5.72
CA ARG A 3 68.99 -75.39 -5.30
C ARG A 3 68.96 -73.87 -5.21
N GLU A 4 68.13 -73.22 -6.03
CA GLU A 4 67.82 -71.79 -5.90
C GLU A 4 66.56 -71.65 -5.03
N ASP A 5 66.64 -70.81 -4.00
CA ASP A 5 65.53 -70.42 -3.15
C ASP A 5 64.82 -69.20 -3.74
N THR A 6 63.53 -69.35 -4.04
CA THR A 6 62.63 -68.30 -4.51
C THR A 6 61.99 -67.57 -3.33
N VAL A 7 62.26 -66.27 -3.17
CA VAL A 7 61.53 -65.39 -2.25
C VAL A 7 60.15 -65.06 -2.83
N ARG A 8 59.10 -65.32 -2.05
CA ARG A 8 57.69 -65.08 -2.43
C ARG A 8 57.21 -63.76 -1.81
N ASN A 9 57.01 -62.73 -2.63
CA ASN A 9 56.30 -61.50 -2.23
C ASN A 9 54.79 -61.71 -2.36
N GLY A 10 54.06 -61.64 -1.24
CA GLY A 10 52.59 -61.70 -1.22
C GLY A 10 51.98 -60.31 -1.42
N HIS A 11 51.45 -60.03 -2.60
CA HIS A 11 50.55 -58.89 -2.81
C HIS A 11 49.12 -59.31 -2.50
N PHE A 12 48.53 -58.70 -1.46
CA PHE A 12 47.12 -58.85 -1.10
C PHE A 12 46.28 -57.97 -2.03
N LEU A 13 45.69 -58.55 -3.07
CA LEU A 13 44.71 -57.85 -3.92
C LEU A 13 43.35 -57.87 -3.21
N ALA A 14 43.00 -56.75 -2.59
CA ALA A 14 41.65 -56.51 -2.07
C ALA A 14 40.65 -56.40 -3.25
N ASP A 15 39.61 -57.23 -3.21
CA ASP A 15 38.60 -57.36 -4.25
C ASP A 15 37.77 -56.06 -4.40
N ARG A 16 37.92 -55.39 -5.55
CA ARG A 16 37.45 -54.02 -5.81
C ARG A 16 35.95 -53.92 -6.10
N ARG A 17 35.21 -55.04 -6.04
CA ARG A 17 33.78 -55.14 -6.39
C ARG A 17 32.81 -54.70 -5.29
N TRP A 18 33.24 -54.61 -4.03
CA TRP A 18 32.37 -54.25 -2.91
C TRP A 18 32.57 -52.84 -2.33
N LEU A 19 33.59 -52.12 -2.79
CA LEU A 19 33.91 -50.79 -2.25
C LEU A 19 32.92 -49.71 -2.72
N PHE A 20 32.43 -49.78 -3.97
CA PHE A 20 31.48 -48.81 -4.52
C PHE A 20 30.10 -48.80 -3.84
N PRO A 21 29.40 -49.93 -3.62
CA PRO A 21 28.09 -49.91 -2.97
C PRO A 21 28.17 -49.47 -1.50
N ILE A 22 29.26 -49.78 -0.79
CA ILE A 22 29.45 -49.38 0.62
C ILE A 22 29.65 -47.87 0.74
N VAL A 23 30.42 -47.25 -0.16
CA VAL A 23 30.62 -45.79 -0.18
C VAL A 23 29.32 -45.05 -0.49
N ILE A 24 28.51 -45.54 -1.42
CA ILE A 24 27.21 -44.92 -1.75
C ILE A 24 26.23 -45.02 -0.58
N ALA A 25 26.14 -46.19 0.07
CA ALA A 25 25.30 -46.36 1.26
C ALA A 25 25.75 -45.44 2.41
N GLY A 26 27.06 -45.28 2.61
CA GLY A 26 27.63 -44.34 3.59
C GLY A 26 27.30 -42.87 3.31
N LEU A 27 27.33 -42.45 2.05
CA LEU A 27 26.97 -41.07 1.65
C LEU A 27 25.48 -40.78 1.87
N ILE A 28 24.59 -41.74 1.54
CA ILE A 28 23.15 -41.59 1.74
C ILE A 28 22.82 -41.55 3.24
N ALA A 29 23.40 -42.46 4.04
CA ALA A 29 23.22 -42.46 5.49
C ALA A 29 23.76 -41.17 6.12
N GLY A 30 24.92 -40.69 5.68
CA GLY A 30 25.50 -39.42 6.12
C GLY A 30 24.59 -38.22 5.82
N ALA A 31 24.00 -38.15 4.61
CA ALA A 31 23.10 -37.06 4.23
C ALA A 31 21.77 -37.06 5.02
N ILE A 32 21.25 -38.24 5.35
CA ILE A 32 20.03 -38.37 6.17
C ILE A 32 20.32 -37.91 7.60
N VAL A 33 21.46 -38.32 8.16
CA VAL A 33 21.85 -37.97 9.53
C VAL A 33 22.14 -36.46 9.65
N THR A 34 22.86 -35.86 8.70
CA THR A 34 23.11 -34.40 8.73
C THR A 34 21.83 -33.58 8.55
N SER A 35 20.90 -34.02 7.69
CA SER A 35 19.58 -33.40 7.51
C SER A 35 18.75 -33.40 8.81
N SER A 36 18.79 -34.49 9.57
CA SER A 36 18.08 -34.61 10.84
C SER A 36 18.69 -33.74 11.95
N PHE A 37 20.02 -33.61 12.00
CA PHE A 37 20.69 -32.77 13.00
C PHE A 37 20.55 -31.27 12.73
N ILE A 38 20.54 -30.83 11.46
CA ILE A 38 20.36 -29.41 11.12
C ILE A 38 18.95 -28.93 11.51
N LYS A 39 17.90 -29.72 11.19
CA LYS A 39 16.53 -29.37 11.57
C LYS A 39 16.34 -29.27 13.08
N ALA A 40 16.89 -30.21 13.86
CA ALA A 40 16.72 -30.21 15.31
C ALA A 40 17.47 -29.05 16.01
N ALA A 41 18.65 -28.68 15.51
CA ALA A 41 19.43 -27.56 16.04
C ALA A 41 18.72 -26.22 15.82
N ASP A 42 18.16 -25.99 14.63
CA ASP A 42 17.47 -24.75 14.28
C ASP A 42 16.21 -24.52 15.13
N TYR A 43 15.41 -25.57 15.40
CA TYR A 43 14.22 -25.43 16.25
C TYR A 43 14.57 -25.21 17.73
N SER A 44 15.62 -25.85 18.26
CA SER A 44 15.97 -25.71 19.68
C SER A 44 16.65 -24.38 20.02
N LEU A 45 17.46 -23.85 19.10
CA LEU A 45 18.18 -22.59 19.28
C LEU A 45 17.24 -21.39 19.22
N LEU A 46 16.25 -21.41 18.31
CA LEU A 46 15.23 -20.36 18.19
C LEU A 46 14.30 -20.29 19.39
N CYS A 47 13.97 -21.42 20.02
CA CYS A 47 13.13 -21.45 21.23
C CYS A 47 13.87 -20.98 22.50
N SER A 48 15.19 -21.18 22.59
CA SER A 48 15.96 -20.73 23.77
C SER A 48 16.17 -19.21 23.82
N VAL A 49 16.30 -18.55 22.66
CA VAL A 49 16.52 -17.09 22.61
C VAL A 49 15.26 -16.31 23.00
N ALA A 50 14.07 -16.89 22.82
CA ALA A 50 12.80 -16.26 23.20
C ALA A 50 12.58 -16.20 24.73
N ASN A 51 13.26 -17.04 25.51
CA ASN A 51 13.02 -17.17 26.96
C ASN A 51 13.94 -16.31 27.83
N THR A 52 14.89 -15.57 27.25
CA THR A 52 15.91 -14.79 28.01
C THR A 52 15.68 -13.28 28.06
N MET A 53 14.57 -12.75 27.52
CA MET A 53 14.24 -11.33 27.70
C MET A 53 13.28 -11.11 28.88
N PRO A 54 13.62 -10.25 29.86
CA PRO A 54 12.71 -9.93 30.95
C PRO A 54 11.50 -9.14 30.41
N PRO A 55 10.30 -9.29 31.00
CA PRO A 55 9.10 -8.58 30.54
C PRO A 55 9.16 -7.13 31.01
N GLN A 56 9.90 -6.28 30.29
CA GLN A 56 9.73 -4.84 30.37
C GLN A 56 8.79 -4.39 29.24
N GLY A 57 7.51 -4.22 29.60
CA GLY A 57 6.54 -3.33 28.94
C GLY A 57 6.66 -3.13 27.43
N VAL A 58 6.71 -4.21 26.64
CA VAL A 58 6.49 -4.12 25.20
C VAL A 58 4.98 -4.15 25.02
N GLY A 59 4.40 -3.03 24.60
CA GLY A 59 2.99 -2.97 24.23
C GLY A 59 2.63 -4.15 23.33
N ASN A 60 1.44 -4.71 23.54
CA ASN A 60 0.93 -5.97 22.98
C ASN A 60 0.86 -5.95 21.43
N GLY A 61 2.01 -5.89 20.76
CA GLY A 61 2.21 -5.56 19.36
C GLY A 61 2.46 -6.79 18.51
N SER A 62 1.63 -7.82 18.66
CA SER A 62 1.63 -8.94 17.71
C SER A 62 1.17 -8.43 16.34
N ALA A 63 1.90 -8.82 15.29
CA ALA A 63 1.47 -8.54 13.91
C ALA A 63 0.04 -9.05 13.68
N THR A 64 -0.80 -8.26 13.02
CA THR A 64 -2.16 -8.67 12.69
C THR A 64 -2.13 -9.74 11.59
N PRO A 65 -3.17 -10.59 11.46
CA PRO A 65 -3.24 -11.59 10.40
C PRO A 65 -3.05 -10.99 9.00
N ILE A 66 -3.63 -9.82 8.75
CA ILE A 66 -3.49 -9.12 7.46
C ILE A 66 -2.05 -8.68 7.18
N GLN A 67 -1.28 -8.30 8.21
CA GLN A 67 0.14 -7.98 8.05
C GLN A 67 0.96 -9.20 7.62
N LEU A 68 0.75 -10.35 8.26
CA LEU A 68 1.43 -11.59 7.89
C LEU A 68 1.03 -12.06 6.49
N GLN A 69 -0.26 -11.96 6.15
CA GLN A 69 -0.75 -12.31 4.81
C GLN A 69 -0.19 -11.37 3.73
N ALA A 70 -0.09 -10.06 4.00
CA ALA A 70 0.51 -9.10 3.09
C ALA A 70 1.98 -9.44 2.82
N ILE A 71 2.76 -9.79 3.85
CA ILE A 71 4.15 -10.23 3.68
C ILE A 71 4.23 -11.43 2.74
N ILE A 72 3.42 -12.47 2.95
CA ILE A 72 3.40 -13.66 2.09
C ILE A 72 2.98 -13.28 0.66
N HIS A 73 1.92 -12.47 0.51
CA HIS A 73 1.41 -12.03 -0.78
C HIS A 73 2.50 -11.31 -1.59
N TYR A 74 3.13 -10.28 -1.03
CA TYR A 74 4.12 -9.48 -1.75
C TYR A 74 5.48 -10.17 -1.90
N ALA A 75 5.85 -11.09 -1.00
CA ALA A 75 7.07 -11.87 -1.16
C ALA A 75 6.97 -12.94 -2.26
N THR A 76 5.76 -13.40 -2.58
CA THR A 76 5.53 -14.49 -3.54
C THR A 76 4.89 -14.04 -4.85
N SER A 77 4.28 -12.84 -4.89
CA SER A 77 3.67 -12.28 -6.10
C SER A 77 4.73 -11.85 -7.13
N ARG A 78 4.41 -12.05 -8.41
CA ARG A 78 5.16 -11.48 -9.54
C ARG A 78 4.66 -10.08 -9.95
N ILE A 79 3.55 -9.65 -9.37
CA ILE A 79 2.93 -8.36 -9.65
C ILE A 79 3.20 -7.45 -8.46
N THR A 80 3.80 -6.29 -8.74
CA THR A 80 4.11 -5.27 -7.73
C THR A 80 3.15 -4.09 -7.85
N PRO A 81 2.95 -3.32 -6.77
CA PRO A 81 2.30 -2.01 -6.80
C PRO A 81 2.83 -1.08 -7.89
N GLN A 82 1.98 -0.15 -8.36
CA GLN A 82 2.36 0.88 -9.33
C GLN A 82 3.34 1.90 -8.73
N GLN A 83 3.17 2.24 -7.46
CA GLN A 83 4.07 3.12 -6.72
C GLN A 83 5.36 2.38 -6.38
N ASN A 84 6.50 3.04 -6.57
CA ASN A 84 7.80 2.47 -6.23
C ASN A 84 8.09 2.57 -4.72
N PHE A 85 9.16 1.91 -4.26
CA PHE A 85 9.58 1.93 -2.85
C PHE A 85 9.68 3.33 -2.25
N ARG A 86 10.26 4.30 -2.98
CA ARG A 86 10.44 5.67 -2.47
C ARG A 86 9.11 6.41 -2.35
N GLU A 87 8.19 6.20 -3.30
CA GLU A 87 6.83 6.76 -3.27
C GLU A 87 6.05 6.18 -2.09
N ILE A 88 6.00 4.85 -1.96
CA ILE A 88 5.30 4.16 -0.86
C ILE A 88 5.84 4.59 0.51
N SER A 89 7.16 4.78 0.62
CA SER A 89 7.80 5.21 1.86
C SER A 89 7.26 6.55 2.38
N VAL A 90 6.82 7.46 1.50
CA VAL A 90 6.23 8.73 1.91
C VAL A 90 4.94 8.53 2.72
N THR A 91 4.02 7.71 2.21
CA THR A 91 2.77 7.39 2.89
C THR A 91 3.02 6.56 4.16
N PHE A 92 3.95 5.59 4.08
CA PHE A 92 4.32 4.75 5.22
C PHE A 92 4.89 5.55 6.39
N ASP A 93 5.74 6.55 6.14
CA ASP A 93 6.30 7.43 7.17
C ASP A 93 5.22 8.17 7.97
N VAL A 94 4.09 8.48 7.34
CA VAL A 94 2.92 9.10 7.98
C VAL A 94 2.10 8.05 8.74
N LEU A 95 1.77 6.93 8.10
CA LEU A 95 1.01 5.82 8.72
C LEU A 95 1.69 5.31 10.01
N LYS A 96 3.02 5.19 10.01
CA LYS A 96 3.79 4.77 11.19
C LYS A 96 3.56 5.64 12.43
N LYS A 97 3.23 6.93 12.22
CA LYS A 97 3.01 7.91 13.30
C LYS A 97 1.54 8.10 13.65
N ARG A 98 0.63 7.74 12.73
CA ARG A 98 -0.79 8.07 12.80
C ARG A 98 -1.69 6.85 13.02
N SER A 99 -1.25 5.66 12.63
CA SER A 99 -2.04 4.43 12.75
C SER A 99 -2.30 4.06 14.23
N PRO A 100 -3.50 3.58 14.58
CA PRO A 100 -4.68 3.41 13.72
C PRO A 100 -5.33 4.76 13.35
N CYS A 101 -5.72 4.91 12.09
CA CYS A 101 -6.37 6.12 11.59
C CYS A 101 -7.43 5.83 10.53
N ASN A 102 -8.19 6.85 10.13
CA ASN A 102 -9.09 6.78 8.98
C ASN A 102 -8.32 7.08 7.69
N PHE A 103 -8.16 6.08 6.83
CA PHE A 103 -7.43 6.18 5.56
C PHE A 103 -8.34 5.90 4.36
N LEU A 104 -8.59 6.94 3.56
CA LEU A 104 -9.32 6.82 2.31
C LEU A 104 -8.37 6.63 1.14
N VAL A 105 -8.66 5.68 0.25
CA VAL A 105 -7.91 5.44 -0.97
C VAL A 105 -8.86 5.50 -2.16
N PHE A 106 -8.67 6.47 -3.05
CA PHE A 106 -9.26 6.42 -4.38
C PHE A 106 -8.40 5.47 -5.22
N GLY A 107 -8.96 4.31 -5.55
CA GLY A 107 -8.32 3.21 -6.26
C GLY A 107 -8.35 1.91 -5.46
N LEU A 108 -8.56 0.80 -6.16
CA LEU A 108 -8.43 -0.56 -5.62
C LEU A 108 -7.48 -1.34 -6.53
N GLY A 109 -6.53 -2.07 -5.97
CA GLY A 109 -5.55 -2.78 -6.78
C GLY A 109 -4.50 -3.53 -5.99
N TYR A 110 -3.35 -3.73 -6.62
CA TYR A 110 -2.28 -4.56 -6.08
C TYR A 110 -1.62 -3.99 -4.83
N ASP A 111 -1.84 -2.73 -4.50
CA ASP A 111 -1.32 -2.06 -3.30
C ASP A 111 -2.32 -2.07 -2.13
N SER A 112 -3.58 -2.46 -2.34
CA SER A 112 -4.64 -2.31 -1.35
C SER A 112 -4.39 -3.16 -0.10
N MET A 113 -3.91 -4.40 -0.28
CA MET A 113 -3.55 -5.26 0.85
C MET A 113 -2.41 -4.68 1.68
N MET A 114 -1.43 -4.07 1.03
CA MET A 114 -0.36 -3.32 1.70
C MET A 114 -0.97 -2.15 2.50
N TRP A 115 -1.79 -1.31 1.89
CA TRP A 115 -2.38 -0.15 2.57
C TRP A 115 -3.19 -0.53 3.82
N THR A 116 -4.04 -1.55 3.74
CA THR A 116 -4.75 -2.07 4.93
C THR A 116 -3.79 -2.63 5.98
N SER A 117 -2.75 -3.36 5.56
CA SER A 117 -1.78 -3.93 6.50
C SER A 117 -0.90 -2.90 7.21
N LEU A 118 -0.64 -1.75 6.56
CA LEU A 118 0.14 -0.64 7.11
C LEU A 118 -0.68 0.24 8.06
N ASN A 119 -1.98 0.01 8.17
CA ASN A 119 -2.88 0.69 9.10
C ASN A 119 -3.58 -0.32 10.05
N PRO A 120 -2.84 -1.10 10.86
CA PRO A 120 -3.42 -2.13 11.72
C PRO A 120 -4.44 -1.54 12.69
N ASN A 121 -5.62 -2.16 12.79
CA ASN A 121 -6.76 -1.72 13.60
C ASN A 121 -7.36 -0.35 13.23
N GLY A 122 -6.90 0.27 12.13
CA GLY A 122 -7.51 1.48 11.57
C GLY A 122 -8.61 1.17 10.57
N ASN A 123 -9.31 2.21 10.11
CA ASN A 123 -10.28 2.11 9.02
C ASN A 123 -9.59 2.46 7.70
N THR A 124 -9.55 1.52 6.75
CA THR A 124 -9.00 1.78 5.41
C THR A 124 -10.05 1.43 4.36
N ILE A 125 -10.47 2.42 3.57
CA ILE A 125 -11.54 2.27 2.57
C ILE A 125 -11.01 2.56 1.18
N PHE A 126 -11.41 1.72 0.22
CA PHE A 126 -11.05 1.84 -1.19
C PHE A 126 -12.28 2.19 -2.04
N LEU A 127 -12.13 3.16 -2.94
CA LEU A 127 -13.17 3.56 -3.90
C LEU A 127 -12.71 3.28 -5.33
N GLU A 128 -13.47 2.50 -6.07
CA GLU A 128 -13.07 2.01 -7.40
C GLU A 128 -14.20 2.19 -8.43
N GLU A 129 -13.88 2.63 -9.65
CA GLU A 129 -14.87 2.85 -10.70
C GLU A 129 -15.45 1.58 -11.33
N ASP A 130 -14.71 0.46 -11.31
CA ASP A 130 -15.09 -0.77 -12.00
C ASP A 130 -15.68 -1.80 -11.02
N PRO A 131 -17.01 -2.02 -11.02
CA PRO A 131 -17.63 -2.96 -10.08
C PRO A 131 -17.19 -4.41 -10.30
N LYS A 132 -16.77 -4.79 -11.52
CA LYS A 132 -16.24 -6.13 -11.76
C LYS A 132 -14.86 -6.28 -11.14
N TRP A 133 -14.02 -5.25 -11.25
CA TRP A 133 -12.71 -5.22 -10.61
C TRP A 133 -12.82 -5.32 -9.09
N VAL A 134 -13.77 -4.59 -8.48
CA VAL A 134 -14.07 -4.72 -7.04
C VAL A 134 -14.41 -6.17 -6.67
N GLN A 135 -15.30 -6.81 -7.42
CA GLN A 135 -15.66 -8.22 -7.15
C GLN A 135 -14.46 -9.16 -7.30
N THR A 136 -13.61 -8.95 -8.31
CA THR A 136 -12.40 -9.74 -8.51
C THR A 136 -11.43 -9.61 -7.34
N VAL A 137 -11.12 -8.38 -6.92
CA VAL A 137 -10.16 -8.13 -5.84
C VAL A 137 -10.70 -8.64 -4.49
N LEU A 138 -11.98 -8.40 -4.17
CA LEU A 138 -12.58 -8.84 -2.90
C LEU A 138 -12.74 -10.36 -2.81
N LYS A 139 -12.83 -11.07 -3.94
CA LYS A 139 -12.79 -12.54 -3.94
C LYS A 139 -11.45 -13.07 -3.45
N ASP A 140 -10.36 -12.44 -3.84
CA ASP A 140 -9.00 -12.86 -3.50
C ASP A 140 -8.53 -12.30 -2.15
N ALA A 141 -9.02 -11.12 -1.77
CA ALA A 141 -8.70 -10.43 -0.52
C ALA A 141 -9.98 -9.92 0.18
N PRO A 142 -10.79 -10.80 0.79
CA PRO A 142 -12.10 -10.46 1.38
C PRO A 142 -12.01 -9.56 2.63
N VAL A 143 -10.81 -9.35 3.14
CA VAL A 143 -10.51 -8.45 4.27
C VAL A 143 -10.50 -6.97 3.86
N LEU A 144 -10.42 -6.67 2.56
CA LEU A 144 -10.41 -5.29 2.08
C LEU A 144 -11.82 -4.68 2.16
N HIS A 145 -11.90 -3.42 2.59
CA HIS A 145 -13.15 -2.67 2.62
C HIS A 145 -13.22 -1.75 1.40
N ALA A 146 -13.95 -2.17 0.36
CA ALA A 146 -14.01 -1.46 -0.91
C ALA A 146 -15.43 -1.24 -1.41
N HIS A 147 -15.66 -0.10 -2.05
CA HIS A 147 -16.94 0.25 -2.67
C HIS A 147 -16.78 0.55 -4.16
N PRO A 148 -17.63 -0.04 -5.03
CA PRO A 148 -17.75 0.43 -6.39
C PRO A 148 -18.45 1.79 -6.40
N VAL A 149 -17.88 2.77 -7.10
CA VAL A 149 -18.40 4.13 -7.20
C VAL A 149 -18.50 4.56 -8.66
N LYS A 150 -19.36 5.53 -8.95
CA LYS A 150 -19.51 6.08 -10.30
C LYS A 150 -19.01 7.51 -10.35
N TYR A 151 -17.92 7.73 -11.07
CA TYR A 151 -17.46 9.08 -11.38
C TYR A 151 -18.29 9.68 -12.50
N ARG A 152 -18.64 10.96 -12.36
CA ARG A 152 -19.47 11.70 -13.32
C ARG A 152 -18.69 12.65 -14.23
N THR A 153 -17.38 12.74 -14.05
CA THR A 153 -16.47 13.60 -14.83
C THR A 153 -15.54 12.75 -15.68
N GLN A 154 -15.18 13.25 -16.86
CA GLN A 154 -14.19 12.64 -17.77
C GLN A 154 -12.95 13.51 -17.88
N LEU A 155 -11.80 12.90 -18.19
CA LEU A 155 -10.51 13.58 -18.33
C LEU A 155 -10.58 14.75 -19.32
N LYS A 156 -11.27 14.58 -20.45
CA LYS A 156 -11.43 15.60 -21.49
C LYS A 156 -12.17 16.86 -21.03
N GLU A 157 -12.88 16.79 -19.90
CA GLU A 157 -13.66 17.90 -19.35
C GLU A 157 -12.83 18.79 -18.42
N ALA A 158 -11.54 18.48 -18.19
CA ALA A 158 -10.70 19.15 -17.19
C ALA A 158 -10.73 20.69 -17.27
N ASP A 159 -10.51 21.27 -18.45
CA ASP A 159 -10.47 22.72 -18.60
C ASP A 159 -11.87 23.36 -18.43
N ALA A 160 -12.93 22.65 -18.83
CA ALA A 160 -14.32 23.08 -18.64
C ALA A 160 -14.74 23.00 -17.16
N LEU A 161 -14.26 22.01 -16.41
CA LEU A 161 -14.51 21.86 -14.98
C LEU A 161 -13.84 22.97 -14.17
N LEU A 162 -12.61 23.36 -14.52
CA LEU A 162 -11.95 24.52 -13.90
C LEU A 162 -12.72 25.82 -14.17
N SER A 163 -13.21 25.99 -15.40
CA SER A 163 -14.02 27.16 -15.76
C SER A 163 -15.35 27.18 -14.99
N HIS A 164 -16.01 26.02 -14.86
CA HIS A 164 -17.25 25.87 -14.10
C HIS A 164 -17.09 26.22 -12.63
N TYR A 165 -16.06 25.69 -11.96
CA TYR A 165 -15.82 25.93 -10.53
C TYR A 165 -15.67 27.42 -10.22
N ARG A 166 -14.99 28.18 -11.08
CA ARG A 166 -14.75 29.62 -10.89
C ARG A 166 -16.01 30.48 -10.98
N SER A 167 -17.10 29.94 -11.53
CA SER A 167 -18.36 30.67 -11.72
C SER A 167 -19.54 30.11 -10.91
N GLU A 168 -19.38 28.93 -10.29
CA GLU A 168 -20.45 28.22 -9.60
C GLU A 168 -20.25 28.36 -8.08
N PRO A 169 -21.08 29.14 -7.37
CA PRO A 169 -20.92 29.39 -5.93
C PRO A 169 -20.88 28.11 -5.10
N SER A 170 -21.64 27.09 -5.47
CA SER A 170 -21.62 25.79 -4.76
C SER A 170 -20.31 25.01 -4.90
N CYS A 171 -19.34 25.49 -5.70
CA CYS A 171 -17.97 24.97 -5.76
C CYS A 171 -16.98 25.80 -4.94
N PHE A 172 -17.35 26.98 -4.43
CA PHE A 172 -16.42 27.86 -3.72
C PHE A 172 -16.02 27.25 -2.37
N PRO A 173 -14.79 27.47 -1.89
CA PRO A 173 -14.30 26.86 -0.65
C PRO A 173 -15.20 27.10 0.58
N SER A 174 -15.89 28.23 0.63
CA SER A 174 -16.79 28.62 1.73
C SER A 174 -18.17 27.97 1.68
N GLU A 175 -18.63 27.54 0.50
CA GLU A 175 -19.99 27.01 0.27
C GLU A 175 -20.00 25.54 -0.17
N ALA A 176 -18.86 25.00 -0.60
CA ALA A 176 -18.79 23.69 -1.21
C ALA A 176 -19.06 22.55 -0.22
N TYR A 177 -19.93 21.65 -0.65
CA TYR A 177 -20.26 20.40 0.01
C TYR A 177 -20.26 19.26 -1.02
N LEU A 178 -20.14 18.01 -0.57
CA LEU A 178 -20.07 16.86 -1.48
C LEU A 178 -21.43 16.16 -1.64
N ARG A 179 -22.05 15.74 -0.53
CA ARG A 179 -23.29 14.95 -0.53
C ARG A 179 -24.44 15.73 -1.17
N GLY A 180 -24.91 15.27 -2.33
CA GLY A 180 -26.05 15.87 -3.05
C GLY A 180 -25.75 17.21 -3.73
N ASN A 181 -24.48 17.61 -3.89
CA ASN A 181 -24.13 18.83 -4.60
C ASN A 181 -24.09 18.61 -6.12
N ASP A 182 -25.26 18.63 -6.76
CA ASP A 182 -25.35 18.44 -8.22
C ASP A 182 -25.03 19.70 -9.03
N LYS A 183 -25.00 20.87 -8.38
CA LYS A 183 -24.60 22.13 -9.02
C LYS A 183 -23.09 22.18 -9.26
N CYS A 184 -22.29 21.74 -8.29
CA CYS A 184 -20.85 21.65 -8.46
C CYS A 184 -20.43 20.35 -9.16
N LYS A 185 -20.13 20.40 -10.46
CA LYS A 185 -19.76 19.21 -11.26
C LYS A 185 -18.58 18.41 -10.69
N LEU A 186 -17.67 19.06 -9.97
CA LEU A 186 -16.52 18.42 -9.32
C LEU A 186 -16.87 17.67 -8.02
N ALA A 187 -18.02 17.94 -7.40
CA ALA A 187 -18.44 17.21 -6.21
C ALA A 187 -18.74 15.75 -6.55
N LEU A 188 -18.21 14.82 -5.75
CA LEU A 188 -18.53 13.39 -5.86
C LEU A 188 -19.84 13.12 -5.10
N THR A 189 -20.94 12.99 -5.85
CA THR A 189 -22.28 12.69 -5.32
C THR A 189 -22.63 11.22 -5.49
N GLY A 190 -23.52 10.69 -4.64
CA GLY A 190 -23.99 9.29 -4.71
C GLY A 190 -22.99 8.23 -4.22
N PHE A 191 -21.90 8.63 -3.56
CA PHE A 191 -20.95 7.73 -2.89
C PHE A 191 -21.54 7.19 -1.56
N PRO A 192 -20.95 6.15 -0.93
CA PRO A 192 -21.43 5.59 0.34
C PRO A 192 -21.46 6.62 1.48
N ASP A 193 -22.33 6.44 2.46
CA ASP A 193 -22.44 7.37 3.60
C ASP A 193 -21.13 7.51 4.38
N GLU A 194 -20.41 6.41 4.58
CA GLU A 194 -19.12 6.40 5.27
C GLU A 194 -18.05 7.26 4.59
N PHE A 195 -18.12 7.45 3.26
CA PHE A 195 -17.24 8.39 2.55
C PHE A 195 -17.46 9.83 3.01
N TYR A 196 -18.70 10.24 3.24
CA TYR A 196 -19.04 11.61 3.66
C TYR A 196 -18.95 11.83 5.16
N ASP A 197 -19.31 10.81 5.95
CA ASP A 197 -19.51 10.96 7.40
C ASP A 197 -18.21 10.72 8.19
N THR A 198 -17.20 10.13 7.55
CA THR A 198 -15.88 9.90 8.16
C THR A 198 -14.98 11.12 8.02
N GLU A 199 -14.35 11.51 9.13
CA GLU A 199 -13.23 12.45 9.09
C GLU A 199 -11.94 11.71 8.73
N TRP A 200 -11.42 11.99 7.54
CA TRP A 200 -10.24 11.31 7.01
C TRP A 200 -8.93 11.93 7.51
N ASP A 201 -8.08 11.11 8.12
CA ASP A 201 -6.72 11.48 8.53
C ASP A 201 -5.77 11.49 7.34
N LEU A 202 -5.89 10.47 6.49
CA LEU A 202 -5.10 10.27 5.29
C LEU A 202 -6.03 10.05 4.10
N ILE A 203 -5.66 10.63 2.95
CA ILE A 203 -6.35 10.41 1.67
C ILE A 203 -5.28 10.13 0.59
N MET A 204 -5.34 8.96 -0.03
CA MET A 204 -4.53 8.61 -1.21
C MET A 204 -5.38 8.76 -2.47
N ILE A 205 -4.92 9.54 -3.43
CA ILE A 205 -5.55 9.75 -4.72
C ILE A 205 -4.70 9.07 -5.79
N ASP A 206 -4.98 7.78 -6.03
CA ASP A 206 -4.32 6.96 -7.07
C ASP A 206 -5.31 6.47 -8.16
N ALA A 207 -6.56 6.92 -8.09
CA ALA A 207 -7.59 6.66 -9.08
C ALA A 207 -8.59 7.83 -9.08
N PRO A 208 -9.51 7.91 -10.06
CA PRO A 208 -9.72 7.00 -11.19
C PRO A 208 -8.59 6.98 -12.22
N ARG A 209 -8.67 6.03 -13.17
CA ARG A 209 -7.64 5.70 -14.19
C ARG A 209 -7.03 6.88 -14.96
N GLY A 210 -7.86 7.80 -15.46
CA GLY A 210 -7.42 9.04 -16.13
C GLY A 210 -6.42 8.91 -17.29
N TYR A 211 -6.34 7.77 -17.99
CA TYR A 211 -5.33 7.55 -19.06
C TYR A 211 -5.85 7.73 -20.51
N PHE A 212 -7.16 7.99 -20.69
CA PHE A 212 -7.76 8.35 -21.99
C PHE A 212 -8.86 9.41 -21.82
N PRO A 213 -9.22 10.17 -22.87
CA PRO A 213 -10.09 11.35 -22.75
C PRO A 213 -11.46 11.07 -22.12
N GLU A 214 -12.08 9.93 -22.42
CA GLU A 214 -13.38 9.52 -21.89
C GLU A 214 -13.32 8.85 -20.52
N ALA A 215 -12.11 8.52 -20.04
CA ALA A 215 -11.93 7.92 -18.73
C ALA A 215 -12.29 8.92 -17.63
N PRO A 216 -12.79 8.46 -16.49
CA PRO A 216 -12.82 9.31 -15.31
C PRO A 216 -11.40 9.72 -14.91
N GLY A 217 -11.20 11.01 -14.69
CA GLY A 217 -9.93 11.60 -14.25
C GLY A 217 -9.96 11.99 -12.77
N ARG A 218 -8.77 12.24 -12.19
CA ARG A 218 -8.61 12.51 -10.74
C ARG A 218 -9.13 13.87 -10.28
N MET A 219 -9.66 14.70 -11.18
CA MET A 219 -10.15 16.05 -10.89
C MET A 219 -11.14 16.11 -9.72
N ALA A 220 -12.19 15.29 -9.76
CA ALA A 220 -13.23 15.28 -8.74
C ALA A 220 -12.74 14.67 -7.40
N ALA A 221 -11.80 13.72 -7.45
CA ALA A 221 -11.17 13.16 -6.25
C ALA A 221 -10.26 14.20 -5.55
N ILE A 222 -9.47 14.95 -6.33
CA ILE A 222 -8.64 16.06 -5.84
C ILE A 222 -9.51 17.13 -5.18
N PHE A 223 -10.57 17.58 -5.86
CA PHE A 223 -11.52 18.54 -5.30
C PHE A 223 -12.15 18.01 -4.00
N SER A 224 -12.61 16.77 -3.99
CA SER A 224 -13.25 16.16 -2.82
C SER A 224 -12.31 16.06 -1.62
N ALA A 225 -11.04 15.67 -1.83
CA ALA A 225 -10.04 15.64 -0.76
C ALA A 225 -9.80 17.03 -0.16
N ALA A 226 -9.78 18.07 -1.00
CA ALA A 226 -9.67 19.47 -0.58
C ALA A 226 -10.85 19.93 0.28
N ILE A 227 -12.07 19.54 -0.07
CA ILE A 227 -13.29 19.83 0.72
C ILE A 227 -13.28 19.06 2.04
N MET A 228 -12.99 17.76 2.01
CA MET A 228 -12.94 16.92 3.21
C MET A 228 -11.92 17.42 4.22
N ALA A 229 -10.70 17.75 3.77
CA ALA A 229 -9.65 18.26 4.64
C ALA A 229 -10.05 19.60 5.30
N ARG A 230 -10.67 20.51 4.54
CA ARG A 230 -11.13 21.82 5.06
C ARG A 230 -12.30 21.70 6.02
N ASN A 231 -13.24 20.79 5.76
CA ASN A 231 -14.45 20.58 6.57
C ASN A 231 -14.21 19.71 7.80
N ARG A 232 -13.00 19.18 7.98
CA ARG A 232 -12.61 18.43 9.16
C ARG A 232 -12.77 19.28 10.43
N LYS A 233 -13.49 18.74 11.40
CA LYS A 233 -13.76 19.28 12.73
C LYS A 233 -12.68 18.86 13.74
N GLY A 234 -12.13 17.66 13.58
CA GLY A 234 -11.04 17.15 14.41
C GLY A 234 -9.76 18.00 14.33
N SER A 235 -8.92 17.92 15.36
CA SER A 235 -7.63 18.64 15.40
C SER A 235 -6.61 18.05 14.43
N GLY A 236 -5.70 18.90 13.95
CA GLY A 236 -4.59 18.50 13.09
C GLY A 236 -4.84 18.75 11.61
N VAL A 237 -3.98 18.18 10.78
CA VAL A 237 -4.04 18.27 9.31
C VAL A 237 -4.55 16.95 8.74
N THR A 238 -5.18 17.02 7.58
CA THR A 238 -5.39 15.85 6.72
C THR A 238 -4.21 15.70 5.78
N HIS A 239 -3.61 14.52 5.76
CA HIS A 239 -2.51 14.19 4.87
C HIS A 239 -3.09 13.71 3.53
N VAL A 240 -2.85 14.45 2.44
CA VAL A 240 -3.33 14.09 1.11
C VAL A 240 -2.15 13.70 0.23
N PHE A 241 -2.21 12.51 -0.36
CA PHE A 241 -1.21 11.99 -1.28
C PHE A 241 -1.83 11.94 -2.68
N LEU A 242 -1.21 12.60 -3.64
CA LEU A 242 -1.64 12.58 -5.04
C LEU A 242 -0.55 11.92 -5.89
N HIS A 243 -0.94 10.88 -6.63
CA HIS A 243 -0.06 10.16 -7.54
C HIS A 243 -0.24 10.61 -9.01
N ASP A 244 0.67 10.19 -9.90
CA ASP A 244 0.83 10.61 -11.31
C ASP A 244 0.83 12.13 -11.56
N VAL A 245 1.52 12.90 -10.71
CA VAL A 245 1.67 14.36 -10.86
C VAL A 245 2.59 14.78 -12.03
N ASP A 246 3.16 13.81 -12.75
CA ASP A 246 3.80 14.00 -14.06
C ASP A 246 2.79 14.31 -15.16
N ARG A 247 1.50 14.00 -14.96
CA ARG A 247 0.40 14.37 -15.85
C ARG A 247 -0.08 15.81 -15.60
N ARG A 248 -0.41 16.51 -16.68
CA ARG A 248 -0.83 17.93 -16.62
C ARG A 248 -2.05 18.16 -15.74
N VAL A 249 -3.08 17.32 -15.88
CA VAL A 249 -4.38 17.54 -15.24
C VAL A 249 -4.25 17.43 -13.71
N GLU A 250 -3.59 16.37 -13.24
CA GLU A 250 -3.30 16.13 -11.82
C GLU A 250 -2.53 17.30 -11.21
N LYS A 251 -1.48 17.77 -11.90
CA LYS A 251 -0.67 18.90 -11.44
C LYS A 251 -1.48 20.20 -11.32
N VAL A 252 -2.26 20.55 -12.35
CA VAL A 252 -3.08 21.76 -12.36
C VAL A 252 -4.14 21.72 -11.27
N PHE A 253 -4.85 20.61 -11.13
CA PHE A 253 -5.89 20.45 -10.12
C PHE A 253 -5.32 20.42 -8.70
N ALA A 254 -4.14 19.85 -8.49
CA ALA A 254 -3.46 19.88 -7.20
C ALA A 254 -3.07 21.30 -6.78
N GLU A 255 -2.49 22.07 -7.71
CA GLU A 255 -2.08 23.45 -7.44
C GLU A 255 -3.30 24.36 -7.21
N GLU A 256 -4.42 24.10 -7.89
CA GLU A 256 -5.67 24.84 -7.70
C GLU A 256 -6.40 24.47 -6.40
N PHE A 257 -6.52 23.20 -6.00
CA PHE A 257 -7.38 22.79 -4.88
C PHE A 257 -6.63 22.42 -3.59
N LEU A 258 -5.47 21.78 -3.71
CA LEU A 258 -4.65 21.31 -2.58
C LEU A 258 -3.60 22.35 -2.15
N CYS A 259 -3.32 23.33 -3.01
CA CYS A 259 -2.44 24.47 -2.81
C CYS A 259 -0.96 24.13 -2.61
N ARG A 260 -0.11 24.81 -3.40
CA ARG A 260 1.34 24.65 -3.32
C ARG A 260 1.90 24.94 -1.91
N LYS A 261 1.30 25.87 -1.17
CA LYS A 261 1.70 26.22 0.21
C LYS A 261 1.55 25.07 1.21
N TYR A 262 0.73 24.06 0.91
CA TYR A 262 0.53 22.88 1.76
C TYR A 262 1.31 21.66 1.26
N LEU A 263 2.06 21.76 0.16
CA LEU A 263 2.91 20.68 -0.34
C LEU A 263 4.15 20.52 0.54
N VAL A 264 4.26 19.41 1.27
CA VAL A 264 5.36 19.16 2.21
C VAL A 264 6.41 18.19 1.68
N LYS A 265 6.06 17.33 0.71
CA LYS A 265 7.01 16.38 0.10
C LYS A 265 6.63 16.04 -1.34
N SER A 266 7.65 15.84 -2.20
CA SER A 266 7.50 15.42 -3.60
C SER A 266 8.54 14.34 -3.89
N VAL A 267 8.12 13.15 -4.27
CA VAL A 267 9.00 12.01 -4.57
C VAL A 267 8.47 11.29 -5.81
N GLY A 268 9.28 11.21 -6.87
CA GLY A 268 8.85 10.58 -8.11
C GLY A 268 7.60 11.27 -8.66
N ARG A 269 6.52 10.50 -8.82
CA ARG A 269 5.20 10.97 -9.29
C ARG A 269 4.21 11.23 -8.14
N LEU A 270 4.67 11.13 -6.89
CA LEU A 270 3.84 11.32 -5.71
C LEU A 270 4.10 12.70 -5.07
N TRP A 271 3.03 13.44 -4.83
CA TRP A 271 3.02 14.65 -4.00
C TRP A 271 2.28 14.39 -2.69
N HIS A 272 2.81 14.89 -1.59
CA HIS A 272 2.20 14.82 -0.25
C HIS A 272 1.94 16.22 0.29
N PHE A 273 0.67 16.47 0.63
CA PHE A 273 0.16 17.71 1.19
C PHE A 273 -0.27 17.52 2.66
N GLU A 274 -0.13 18.57 3.45
CA GLU A 274 -0.70 18.69 4.80
C GLU A 274 -1.69 19.84 4.84
N ILE A 275 -2.98 19.50 4.74
CA ILE A 275 -4.05 20.50 4.61
C ILE A 275 -4.72 20.69 5.98
N PRO A 276 -4.66 21.90 6.57
CA PRO A 276 -5.36 22.19 7.82
C PRO A 276 -6.87 22.28 7.61
N SER A 277 -7.65 22.16 8.69
CA SER A 277 -9.08 22.50 8.65
C SER A 277 -9.29 24.00 8.44
N ALA A 278 -10.46 24.39 7.92
CA ALA A 278 -10.82 25.78 7.67
C ALA A 278 -10.74 26.65 8.94
N ALA A 279 -11.05 26.09 10.11
CA ALA A 279 -10.93 26.77 11.41
C ALA A 279 -9.49 27.19 11.74
N ASN A 280 -8.49 26.49 11.19
CA ASN A 280 -7.08 26.75 11.39
C ASN A 280 -6.41 27.46 10.19
N MET A 281 -7.18 27.82 9.16
CA MET A 281 -6.68 28.63 8.05
C MET A 281 -6.83 30.12 8.38
N SER A 282 -5.80 30.91 8.08
CA SER A 282 -5.93 32.37 8.05
C SER A 282 -7.01 32.73 7.02
N SER A 283 -8.10 33.32 7.49
CA SER A 283 -9.29 33.72 6.72
C SER A 283 -8.94 34.23 5.32
N HIS A 284 -9.26 33.43 4.31
CA HIS A 284 -9.53 33.91 2.96
C HIS A 284 -10.99 33.61 2.70
N GLY A 285 -11.86 34.55 3.07
CA GLY A 285 -13.26 34.56 2.64
C GLY A 285 -13.34 34.91 1.16
N GLY A 286 -12.82 34.03 0.31
CA GLY A 286 -12.75 34.23 -1.14
C GLY A 286 -13.13 32.97 -1.90
N ASP A 287 -13.41 33.17 -3.18
CA ASP A 287 -13.93 32.16 -4.10
C ASP A 287 -12.86 31.17 -4.58
N GLN A 288 -11.64 31.23 -4.02
CA GLN A 288 -10.46 30.47 -4.43
C GLN A 288 -9.88 29.64 -3.29
N PHE A 289 -9.45 28.44 -3.62
CA PHE A 289 -8.88 27.47 -2.69
C PHE A 289 -7.47 27.86 -2.20
N CYS A 290 -6.71 28.49 -3.10
CA CYS A 290 -5.34 28.95 -2.96
C CYS A 290 -5.28 30.40 -3.44
#